data_AF-A0A2V7XFF3-F1
#
_entry.id   AF-A0A2V7XFF3-F1
#
_cell.length_a   1.000
_cell.length_b   1.000
_cell.length_c   1.000
_cell.angle_alpha   90.00
_cell.angle_beta   90.00
_cell.angle_gamma   90.00
#
_symmetry.space_group_name_H-M   'P 1'
#
loop_
_entity.id
_entity.type
_entity.pdbx_description
1 polymer ?
#
loop_
_entity_poly.entity_id
_entity_poly.type
_entity_poly.pdbx_seq_one_letter_code
_entity_poly.pdbx_strand_id
1 'polypeptide(L)' 'MSELHWESWAVMLGLAISLLYILVPGPYEMGAFTFIAQPLLGLAALSYAIKVLKDLRSRRVL' A
#
# COMPACT_ATOMS: atom_id res chain seq x y z
N MET A 1 -0.27 2.24 18.12
CA MET A 1 -0.39 0.88 17.56
C MET A 1 -1.59 0.69 16.62
N SER A 2 -2.51 1.66 16.47
CA SER A 2 -3.63 1.55 15.51
C SER A 2 -3.24 1.88 14.07
N GLU A 3 -2.33 2.85 13.84
CA GLU A 3 -1.90 3.24 12.48
C GLU A 3 -1.23 2.09 11.71
N LEU A 4 -0.42 1.29 12.40
CA LEU A 4 0.27 0.13 11.79
C LEU A 4 -0.72 -0.95 11.33
N HIS A 5 -1.87 -1.08 12.00
CA HIS A 5 -2.89 -2.06 11.62
C HIS A 5 -3.56 -1.69 10.29
N TRP A 6 -3.94 -0.43 10.09
CA TRP A 6 -4.61 0.00 8.87
C TRP A 6 -3.69 -0.09 7.64
N GLU A 7 -2.43 0.34 7.77
CA GLU A 7 -1.42 0.21 6.71
C GLU A 7 -1.20 -1.26 6.33
N SER A 8 -1.12 -2.14 7.33
CA SER A 8 -0.94 -3.59 7.10
C SER A 8 -2.15 -4.20 6.39
N TRP A 9 -3.38 -3.82 6.77
CA TRP A 9 -4.59 -4.28 6.10
C TRP A 9 -4.71 -3.75 4.67
N ALA A 10 -4.37 -2.48 4.45
CA ALA A 10 -4.35 -1.88 3.11
C ALA A 10 -3.36 -2.60 2.19
N VAL A 11 -2.17 -2.92 2.69
CA VAL A 11 -1.17 -3.69 1.94
C VAL A 11 -1.64 -5.11 1.68
N MET A 12 -2.18 -5.82 2.68
CA MET A 12 -2.68 -7.19 2.49
C MET A 12 -3.80 -7.25 1.44
N LEU A 13 -4.79 -6.35 1.53
CA LEU A 13 -5.88 -6.26 0.56
C LEU A 13 -5.36 -5.88 -0.83
N GLY A 14 -4.47 -4.89 -0.92
CA GLY A 14 -3.86 -4.48 -2.18
C GLY A 14 -3.07 -5.62 -2.85
N LEU A 15 -2.28 -6.36 -2.07
CA LEU A 15 -1.52 -7.51 -2.57
C LEU A 15 -2.42 -8.67 -2.98
N ALA A 16 -3.50 -8.96 -2.23
CA ALA A 16 -4.45 -10.00 -2.60
C ALA A 16 -5.15 -9.71 -3.94
N ILE A 17 -5.60 -8.47 -4.15
CA ILE A 17 -6.19 -8.04 -5.42
C ILE A 17 -5.16 -8.07 -6.55
N SER A 18 -3.92 -7.65 -6.26
CA SER A 18 -2.82 -7.70 -7.23
C SER A 18 -2.52 -9.14 -7.67
N LEU A 19 -2.48 -10.08 -6.71
CA LEU A 19 -2.28 -11.49 -6.99
C LEU A 19 -3.42 -12.07 -7.82
N LEU A 20 -4.67 -11.71 -7.50
CA LEU A 20 -5.84 -12.12 -8.29
C LEU A 20 -5.71 -11.66 -9.75
N TYR A 21 -5.35 -10.39 -9.97
CA TYR A 21 -5.15 -9.85 -11.32
C TYR A 21 -4.00 -10.52 -12.08
N ILE A 22 -2.91 -10.88 -11.39
CA ILE A 22 -1.78 -11.60 -12.01
C ILE A 22 -2.19 -13.01 -12.43
N LEU A 23 -2.96 -13.73 -11.59
CA LEU A 23 -3.36 -15.11 -11.85
C LEU A 23 -4.49 -15.22 -12.88
N VAL A 24 -5.45 -14.31 -12.82
CA VAL A 24 -6.62 -14.27 -13.70
C VAL A 24 -6.82 -12.85 -14.21
N PRO A 25 -6.09 -12.44 -15.27
CA PRO A 25 -6.24 -11.12 -15.83
C PRO A 25 -7.57 -11.02 -16.59
N GLY A 26 -8.48 -10.21 -16.06
CA GLY A 26 -9.75 -9.88 -16.70
C GLY A 26 -10.13 -8.42 -16.48
N PRO A 27 -11.18 -7.92 -17.16
CA PRO A 27 -11.58 -6.52 -17.08
C PRO A 27 -12.03 -6.10 -15.67
N TYR A 28 -12.63 -7.01 -14.91
CA TYR A 28 -13.08 -6.73 -13.54
C TYR A 28 -11.91 -6.69 -12.55
N GLU A 29 -10.98 -7.63 -12.69
CA GLU A 29 -9.76 -7.76 -11.88
C GLU A 29 -8.82 -6.58 -12.15
N MET A 30 -8.70 -6.16 -13.41
CA MET A 30 -7.96 -4.96 -13.80
C MET A 30 -8.59 -3.71 -13.16
N GLY A 31 -9.91 -3.61 -13.15
CA GLY A 31 -10.63 -2.53 -12.47
C GLY A 31 -10.37 -2.52 -10.96
N ALA A 32 -10.49 -3.66 -10.30
CA ALA A 32 -10.20 -3.78 -8.87
C ALA A 32 -8.73 -3.46 -8.56
N PHE A 33 -7.79 -3.92 -9.39
CA PHE A 33 -6.38 -3.58 -9.25
C PHE A 33 -6.13 -2.08 -9.37
N THR A 34 -6.69 -1.46 -10.41
CA THR A 34 -6.44 -0.04 -10.73
C THR A 34 -7.09 0.90 -9.71
N PHE A 35 -8.33 0.65 -9.34
CA PHE A 35 -9.12 1.58 -8.53
C PHE A 35 -9.12 1.25 -7.03
N ILE A 36 -8.67 0.05 -6.62
CA ILE A 36 -8.64 -0.37 -5.22
C ILE A 36 -7.22 -0.68 -4.78
N ALA A 37 -6.53 -1.62 -5.45
CA ALA A 37 -5.22 -2.06 -5.01
C ALA A 37 -4.16 -0.95 -5.13
N GLN A 38 -4.09 -0.26 -6.26
CA GLN A 38 -3.09 0.79 -6.49
C GLN A 38 -3.24 1.96 -5.50
N PRO A 39 -4.44 2.51 -5.22
CA PRO A 39 -4.61 3.53 -4.18
C PRO A 39 -4.23 3.04 -2.78
N LEU A 40 -4.64 1.82 -2.40
CA LEU A 40 -4.31 1.25 -1.08
C LEU A 40 -2.80 1.10 -0.89
N LEU A 41 -2.11 0.54 -1.90
CA LEU A 41 -0.66 0.38 -1.88
C LEU A 41 0.06 1.74 -1.92
N GLY A 42 -0.45 2.70 -2.70
CA GLY A 42 0.09 4.04 -2.77
C GLY A 42 0.00 4.78 -1.43
N LEU A 43 -1.14 4.71 -0.74
CA LEU A 43 -1.32 5.31 0.59
C LEU A 43 -0.45 4.63 1.64
N ALA A 44 -0.33 3.31 1.61
CA ALA A 44 0.56 2.57 2.51
C ALA A 44 2.04 2.92 2.28
N ALA A 45 2.46 3.03 1.01
CA ALA A 45 3.82 3.44 0.68
C ALA A 45 4.12 4.87 1.10
N LEU A 46 3.18 5.80 0.87
CA LEU A 46 3.33 7.20 1.24
C LEU A 46 3.41 7.39 2.76
N SER A 47 2.52 6.76 3.51
CA SER A 47 2.52 6.82 4.97
C SER A 47 3.82 6.27 5.57
N TYR A 48 4.31 5.15 5.04
CA TYR A 48 5.60 4.60 5.43
C TYR A 48 6.77 5.54 5.07
N ALA A 49 6.79 6.10 3.87
CA ALA A 49 7.81 7.05 3.44
C ALA A 49 7.85 8.29 4.34
N ILE A 50 6.70 8.85 4.71
CA ILE A 50 6.60 9.99 5.64
C ILE A 50 7.17 9.61 7.01
N LYS A 51 6.86 8.41 7.53
CA LYS A 51 7.40 7.92 8.82
C LYS A 51 8.92 7.80 8.78
N VAL A 52 9.47 7.20 7.71
CA VAL A 52 10.92 7.06 7.51
C VAL A 52 11.59 8.42 7.41
N LEU A 53 11.05 9.35 6.61
CA LEU A 53 11.60 10.69 6.47
C LEU A 53 11.60 11.46 7.80
N LYS A 54 10.53 11.33 8.58
CA LYS A 54 10.44 11.94 9.91
C LYS A 54 11.48 11.36 10.87
N ASP A 55 11.68 10.04 10.85
CA ASP A 55 12.68 9.37 11.71
C ASP A 55 14.11 9.76 11.31
N LEU A 56 14.42 9.78 10.00
CA LEU A 56 15.73 10.20 9.51
C LEU A 56 16.05 11.65 9.86
N ARG A 57 15.07 12.56 9.75
CA ARG A 57 15.21 13.96 10.15
C ARG A 57 15.39 14.11 11.66
N SER A 58 14.66 13.32 12.44
CA SER A 58 14.81 13.29 13.91
C SER A 58 16.20 12.81 14.34
N ARG A 59 16.79 11.90 13.56
CA ARG A 59 18.12 11.34 13.80
C ARG A 59 19.25 12.17 13.15
N ARG A 60 18.94 13.30 12.51
CA ARG A 60 19.89 14.19 11.80
C ARG A 60 20.74 13.48 10.74
N VAL A 61 20.18 12.45 10.11
CA VAL A 61 20.84 11.74 8.99
C VAL A 61 20.51 12.41 7.64
N LEU A 62 19.52 13.31 7.66
CA LEU A 62 19.06 14.17 6.55
C LEU A 62 19.05 15.63 7.01
#